data_AF-A0A6G8AQ21-F1
#
_entry.id   AF-A0A6G8AQ21-F1
#
_cell.length_a   1.000
_cell.length_b   1.000
_cell.length_c   1.000
_cell.angle_alpha   90.00
_cell.angle_beta   90.00
_cell.angle_gamma   90.00
#
_symmetry.space_group_name_H-M   'P 1'
#
loop_
_entity.id
_entity.type
_entity.pdbx_description
1 polymer ?
#
loop_
_entity_poly.entity_id
_entity_poly.type
_entity_poly.pdbx_seq_one_letter_code
_entity_poly.pdbx_strand_id
1 'polypeptide(L)' 'MEITLKVLRASFDLSQKQSAKLVGVSEDTWRSWEQAKTFPDVPKIKRIEQVFNVNYDDIVFLPKVTV' A
#
# COMPACT_ATOMS: atom_id res chain seq x y z
N MET A 1 -9.65 -0.21 11.49
CA MET A 1 -9.50 -1.66 11.16
C MET A 1 -8.17 -1.80 10.48
N GLU A 2 -7.33 -2.75 10.86
CA GLU A 2 -6.00 -2.91 10.25
C GLU A 2 -6.14 -3.58 8.86
N ILE A 3 -5.99 -2.81 7.77
CA ILE A 3 -6.04 -3.35 6.39
C ILE A 3 -4.66 -3.35 5.75
N THR A 4 -4.33 -4.42 5.04
CA THR A 4 -3.08 -4.48 4.25
C THR A 4 -3.29 -3.87 2.87
N LEU A 5 -2.21 -3.46 2.20
CA LEU A 5 -2.27 -2.98 0.81
C LEU A 5 -2.97 -3.97 -0.15
N LYS A 6 -2.86 -5.27 0.13
CA LYS A 6 -3.54 -6.32 -0.62
C LYS A 6 -5.06 -6.25 -0.47
N VAL A 7 -5.54 -6.05 0.75
CA VAL A 7 -6.97 -5.87 1.04
C VAL A 7 -7.45 -4.56 0.44
N LEU A 8 -6.68 -3.49 0.61
CA LEU A 8 -6.97 -2.18 0.02
C LEU A 8 -7.21 -2.31 -1.49
N ARG A 9 -6.24 -2.81 -2.26
CA ARG A 9 -6.45 -2.95 -3.72
C ARG A 9 -7.60 -3.89 -4.08
N ALA A 10 -7.85 -4.94 -3.28
CA ALA A 10 -8.96 -5.86 -3.52
C ALA A 10 -10.32 -5.18 -3.30
N SER A 11 -10.44 -4.28 -2.33
CA SER A 11 -11.64 -3.47 -2.11
C SER A 11 -11.94 -2.52 -3.27
N PHE A 12 -10.93 -2.13 -4.04
CA PHE A 12 -11.06 -1.30 -5.23
C PHE A 12 -11.07 -2.10 -6.55
N ASP A 13 -11.07 -3.44 -6.50
CA ASP A 13 -10.95 -4.33 -7.66
C ASP A 13 -9.71 -4.03 -8.55
N LEU A 14 -8.62 -3.60 -7.92
CA LEU A 14 -7.38 -3.22 -8.59
C LEU A 14 -6.33 -4.34 -8.54
N SER A 15 -5.68 -4.54 -9.68
CA SER A 15 -4.46 -5.34 -9.77
C SER A 15 -3.26 -4.62 -9.15
N GLN A 16 -2.20 -5.36 -8.84
CA GLN A 16 -0.92 -4.81 -8.36
C GLN A 16 -0.34 -3.80 -9.37
N LYS A 17 -0.43 -4.14 -10.66
CA LYS A 17 0.01 -3.28 -11.76
C LYS A 17 -0.74 -1.95 -11.82
N GLN A 18 -2.07 -2.00 -11.70
CA GLN A 18 -2.90 -0.79 -11.72
C GLN A 18 -2.64 0.08 -10.49
N SER A 19 -2.58 -0.55 -9.31
CA SER A 19 -2.29 0.15 -8.04
C SER A 19 -0.94 0.87 -8.11
N ALA A 20 0.10 0.16 -8.58
CA ALA A 20 1.43 0.71 -8.78
C ALA A 20 1.41 1.89 -9.75
N LYS A 21 0.71 1.76 -10.89
CA LYS A 21 0.59 2.82 -11.90
C LYS A 21 -0.10 4.08 -11.36
N LEU A 22 -1.15 3.93 -10.54
CA LEU A 22 -1.85 5.07 -9.93
C LEU A 22 -0.95 5.83 -8.94
N VAL A 23 -0.17 5.08 -8.17
CA VAL A 23 0.77 5.64 -7.19
C VAL A 23 2.06 6.15 -7.84
N GLY A 24 2.31 5.79 -9.10
CA GLY A 24 3.50 6.21 -9.84
C GLY A 24 4.75 5.41 -9.48
N VAL A 25 4.58 4.13 -9.13
CA VAL A 25 5.66 3.19 -8.81
C VAL A 25 5.61 1.96 -9.70
N SER A 26 6.65 1.13 -9.65
CA SER A 26 6.69 -0.15 -10.35
C SER A 26 5.85 -1.21 -9.63
N GLU A 27 5.35 -2.19 -10.40
CA GLU A 27 4.59 -3.33 -9.86
C GLU A 27 5.38 -4.08 -8.77
N ASP A 28 6.68 -4.32 -8.99
CA ASP A 28 7.57 -4.94 -8.00
C ASP A 28 7.69 -4.11 -6.71
N THR A 29 7.67 -2.79 -6.81
CA THR A 29 7.72 -1.90 -5.64
C THR A 29 6.45 -2.08 -4.81
N TRP A 30 5.28 -2.05 -5.46
CA TRP A 30 4.00 -2.31 -4.82
C TRP A 30 3.93 -3.69 -4.16
N ARG A 31 4.37 -4.73 -4.88
CA ARG A 31 4.45 -6.11 -4.38
C ARG A 31 5.40 -6.22 -3.18
N SER A 32 6.50 -5.49 -3.18
CA SER A 32 7.47 -5.47 -2.07
C SER A 32 6.86 -4.83 -0.82
N TRP A 33 6.04 -3.79 -0.97
CA TRP A 33 5.29 -3.19 0.13
C TRP A 33 4.24 -4.16 0.69
N GLU A 34 3.51 -4.87 -0.17
CA GLU A 34 2.56 -5.92 0.27
C GLU A 34 3.24 -7.06 1.05
N GLN A 35 4.51 -7.33 0.77
CA GLN A 35 5.32 -8.34 1.47
C GLN A 35 6.11 -7.78 2.67
N ALA A 36 5.92 -6.50 3.01
CA ALA A 36 6.69 -5.79 4.04
C ALA A 36 8.22 -5.86 3.84
N LYS A 37 8.69 -6.05 2.60
CA LYS A 37 10.13 -6.07 2.25
C LYS A 37 10.72 -4.67 2.20
N THR A 38 9.94 -3.73 1.69
CA THR A 38 10.27 -2.31 1.60
C THR A 38 9.05 -1.51 2.00
N PHE A 39 9.26 -0.24 2.34
CA PHE A 39 8.21 0.65 2.81
C PHE A 39 8.13 1.89 1.91
N PRO A 40 6.92 2.40 1.64
CA PRO A 40 6.78 3.68 0.97
C PRO A 40 7.26 4.82 1.86
N ASP A 41 8.00 5.77 1.28
CA ASP A 41 8.33 7.04 1.91
C ASP A 41 7.10 7.95 2.04
N VAL A 42 7.18 8.97 2.90
CA VAL A 42 6.13 10.00 3.09
C VAL A 42 5.45 10.50 1.80
N PRO A 43 6.18 10.89 0.72
CA PRO A 43 5.52 11.32 -0.52
C PRO A 43 4.70 10.21 -1.21
N LYS A 44 5.15 8.95 -1.13
CA LYS A 44 4.45 7.80 -1.70
C LYS A 44 3.22 7.45 -0.86
N ILE A 45 3.32 7.54 0.46
CA ILE A 45 2.19 7.39 1.38
C ILE A 45 1.09 8.39 1.02
N LYS A 46 1.42 9.69 0.95
CA LYS A 46 0.47 10.73 0.54
C LYS A 46 -0.19 10.43 -0.81
N ARG A 47 0.55 9.84 -1.74
CA ARG A 47 0.01 9.46 -3.05
C ARG A 47 -1.00 8.32 -2.94
N ILE A 48 -0.72 7.32 -2.11
CA ILE A 48 -1.66 6.23 -1.81
C ILE A 48 -2.92 6.81 -1.15
N GLU A 49 -2.77 7.67 -0.15
CA GLU A 49 -3.89 8.31 0.54
C GLU A 49 -4.77 9.09 -0.45
N GLN A 50 -4.17 9.82 -1.39
CA GLN A 50 -4.92 10.54 -2.43
C GLN A 50 -5.61 9.63 -3.44
N VAL A 51 -4.94 8.55 -3.88
CA VAL A 51 -5.47 7.63 -4.91
C VAL A 51 -6.62 6.79 -4.36
N PHE A 52 -6.45 6.26 -3.16
CA PHE A 52 -7.37 5.32 -2.54
C PHE A 52 -8.33 6.02 -1.56
N ASN A 53 -8.15 7.32 -1.32
CA ASN A 53 -8.94 8.10 -0.36
C ASN A 53 -9.02 7.41 1.02
N VAL A 54 -7.88 6.90 1.48
CA VAL A 54 -7.72 6.21 2.77
C VAL A 54 -6.68 6.94 3.62
N ASN A 55 -6.73 6.75 4.94
CA ASN A 55 -5.69 7.23 5.84
C ASN A 55 -4.56 6.21 5.95
N TYR A 56 -3.33 6.70 6.10
CA TYR A 56 -2.18 5.88 6.45
C TYR A 56 -2.41 4.99 7.69
N ASP A 57 -3.12 5.51 8.70
CA ASP A 57 -3.40 4.81 9.96
C ASP A 57 -4.20 3.51 9.77
N ASP A 58 -5.04 3.46 8.73
CA ASP A 58 -5.79 2.24 8.37
C ASP A 58 -4.91 1.20 7.65
N ILE A 59 -3.79 1.63 7.04
CA ILE A 59 -2.91 0.75 6.26
C ILE A 59 -1.79 0.20 7.13
N VAL A 60 -1.82 -1.11 7.36
CA VAL A 60 -0.75 -1.82 8.06
C VAL A 60 0.32 -2.24 7.06
N PHE A 61 1.46 -1.55 7.11
CA PHE A 61 2.67 -1.91 6.35
C PHE A 61 3.60 -2.84 7.11
N LEU A 62 3.68 -2.71 8.44
CA LEU A 62 4.62 -3.46 9.28
C LEU A 62 3.92 -4.68 9.90
N PRO A 63 4.49 -5.91 9.83
CA PRO A 63 4.05 -6.97 10.71
C PRO A 63 4.34 -6.50 12.15
N LYS A 64 3.37 -6.63 13.06
CA LYS A 64 3.59 -6.33 14.49
C LYS A 64 4.78 -7.15 14.97
N VAL A 65 5.93 -6.48 15.13
CA VAL A 65 7.07 -7.03 15.88
C VAL A 65 6.61 -7.06 17.32
N THR A 66 6.20 -8.24 17.77
CA THR A 66 6.03 -8.52 19.19
C THR A 66 7.43 -8.77 19.75
N VAL A 67 7.91 -7.89 20.62
CA VAL A 67 9.10 -8.12 21.46
C VAL A 67 8.73 -8.94 22.70
#